data_AF-A0A1Y3TTA4-F1
#
_entry.id   AF-A0A1Y3TTA4-F1
#
_cell.length_a   1.000
_cell.length_b   1.000
_cell.length_c   1.000
_cell.angle_alpha   90.00
_cell.angle_beta   90.00
_cell.angle_gamma   90.00
#
_symmetry.space_group_name_H-M   'P 1'
#
loop_
_entity.id
_entity.type
_entity.pdbx_description
1 polymer ?
#
loop_
_entity_poly.entity_id
_entity_poly.type
_entity_poly.pdbx_seq_one_letter_code
_entity_poly.pdbx_strand_id
1 'polypeptide(L)'
;MQLKKLLALLLSAALALSLLAGCGGESVARSLLALLDGQYANVSVEMDPDLEADLRQAIRTAESENAGDDAAAIRAALETLLGSKVTFRKLGEGQQGDTAFDLIFYAGSDPDKAAQAAYSQWNPILSNVPDDGKYDTSLAMVETNSGVWMLVKATVEKAGTVDKPDKDDEPDPVTLKSLTVTGPSTTNYEVGDKFDPNVLTVTATYSNGSTKAIDLTQCTLKINDQLAENYQFTSTGQHTITVSFGGQTATVDITVSANPHGYYEDTDGTYFVTGSNGLQKLFDTPESDALSANIILKTDQTVTGTFGDFLNPFTGTLQSEAGKKYTITLSSKSGQTRTLGLFDQVGNSRYGGTVKNLKILLAADISFTGDTQNCSGAVAGTNYGTIQNCDVDLNGYSITDTYGDGTGTGARCAVGGIAGENQGTIRGCSVSMGAGKIAAKYYCGSGGAAAAGGIAGSNTRGFLIGDFGFTATNGTVTDCTVTGSGTITATLTASSPGEYATKIAAAGGLVGYNDSDGAVSGTYSGTITAQYNGGGPVSATDNPIGNIGAGNNCAYAGTKIGYQVTN
;
A
#
# COMPACT_ATOMS: atom_id res chain seq x y z
N MET A 1 -17.21 30.47 47.77
CA MET A 1 -18.34 29.91 47.01
C MET A 1 -17.94 29.69 45.54
N GLN A 2 -16.91 28.89 45.23
CA GLN A 2 -16.55 28.46 43.86
C GLN A 2 -15.65 27.20 43.88
N LEU A 3 -16.00 26.20 44.69
CA LEU A 3 -15.31 24.90 44.69
C LEU A 3 -16.31 23.73 44.74
N LYS A 4 -17.47 23.91 44.08
CA LYS A 4 -18.52 22.89 43.95
C LYS A 4 -18.98 22.68 42.50
N LYS A 5 -18.26 23.23 41.51
CA LYS A 5 -18.59 23.07 40.08
C LYS A 5 -17.52 22.36 39.24
N LEU A 6 -16.43 21.87 39.85
CA LEU A 6 -15.39 21.13 39.11
C LEU A 6 -15.41 19.61 39.31
N LEU A 7 -16.27 19.07 40.19
CA LEU A 7 -16.36 17.61 40.43
C LEU A 7 -17.49 16.93 39.65
N ALA A 8 -18.29 17.68 38.90
CA ALA A 8 -19.45 17.17 38.14
C ALA A 8 -19.15 16.92 36.65
N LEU A 9 -17.90 17.12 36.20
CA LEU A 9 -17.50 16.92 34.80
C LEU A 9 -16.59 15.69 34.58
N LEU A 10 -16.19 14.98 35.64
CA LEU A 10 -15.37 13.76 35.57
C LEU A 10 -16.13 12.50 35.98
N LEU A 11 -17.37 12.60 36.46
CA LEU A 11 -18.25 11.45 36.70
C LEU A 11 -19.21 11.13 35.54
N SER A 12 -19.24 11.97 34.49
CA SER A 12 -20.13 11.80 33.33
C SER A 12 -19.44 11.24 32.08
N ALA A 13 -18.13 10.96 32.12
CA ALA A 13 -17.43 10.26 31.05
C ALA A 13 -17.21 8.76 31.34
N ALA A 14 -17.31 8.33 32.61
CA ALA A 14 -17.24 6.91 32.97
C ALA A 14 -18.61 6.20 32.87
N LEU A 15 -19.72 6.94 32.91
CA LEU A 15 -21.07 6.41 32.73
C LEU A 15 -21.58 6.48 31.27
N ALA A 16 -20.78 7.05 30.36
CA ALA A 16 -21.08 7.14 28.94
C ALA A 16 -20.22 6.22 28.06
N LEU A 17 -19.32 5.43 28.68
CA LEU A 17 -18.55 4.38 27.99
C LEU A 17 -19.10 2.96 28.20
N SER A 18 -20.15 2.79 29.00
CA SER A 18 -20.74 1.47 29.30
C SER A 18 -22.00 1.14 28.48
N LEU A 19 -22.34 1.95 27.47
CA LEU A 19 -23.50 1.73 26.58
C LEU A 19 -23.11 1.58 25.10
N LEU A 20 -21.81 1.44 24.80
CA LEU A 20 -21.28 1.27 23.44
C LEU A 20 -20.20 0.18 23.33
N ALA A 21 -20.14 -0.75 24.28
CA ALA A 21 -19.30 -1.94 24.20
C ALA A 21 -20.20 -3.18 24.31
N GLY A 22 -20.69 -3.67 23.18
CA GLY A 22 -21.58 -4.81 23.11
C GLY A 22 -21.75 -5.34 21.70
N CYS A 23 -20.65 -5.55 20.98
CA CYS A 23 -20.66 -6.28 19.70
C CYS A 23 -19.69 -7.47 19.66
N GLY A 24 -18.94 -7.75 20.75
CA GLY A 24 -18.04 -8.92 20.83
C GLY A 24 -18.77 -10.18 21.31
N GLY A 25 -19.50 -10.08 22.43
CA GLY A 25 -20.15 -11.22 23.09
C GLY A 25 -21.22 -11.92 22.26
N GLU A 26 -21.81 -11.24 21.28
CA GLU A 26 -22.79 -11.81 20.35
C GLU A 26 -22.18 -12.91 19.47
N SER A 27 -20.88 -12.81 19.14
CA SER A 27 -20.18 -13.82 18.34
C SER A 27 -19.93 -15.11 19.12
N VAL A 28 -19.43 -14.99 20.37
CA VAL A 28 -19.16 -16.13 21.23
C VAL A 28 -20.45 -16.86 21.59
N ALA A 29 -21.49 -16.12 21.95
CA ALA A 29 -22.80 -16.65 22.32
C ALA A 29 -23.41 -17.47 21.18
N ARG A 30 -23.33 -16.95 19.94
CA ARG A 30 -23.80 -17.66 18.75
C ARG A 30 -22.95 -18.90 18.45
N SER A 31 -21.62 -18.83 18.54
CA SER A 31 -20.74 -19.99 18.34
C SER A 31 -21.00 -21.08 19.38
N LEU A 32 -21.15 -20.72 20.65
CA LEU A 32 -21.41 -21.66 21.75
C LEU A 32 -22.80 -22.27 21.65
N LEU A 33 -23.82 -21.46 21.36
CA LEU A 33 -25.18 -21.95 21.12
C LEU A 33 -25.19 -22.91 19.92
N ALA A 34 -24.50 -22.59 18.83
CA ALA A 34 -24.40 -23.47 17.66
C ALA A 34 -23.70 -24.81 17.95
N LEU A 35 -22.83 -24.87 18.97
CA LEU A 35 -22.17 -26.10 19.40
C LEU A 35 -23.04 -26.98 20.32
N LEU A 36 -23.98 -26.38 21.06
CA LEU A 36 -24.80 -27.07 22.07
C LEU A 36 -26.25 -27.31 21.63
N ASP A 37 -26.81 -26.44 20.80
CA ASP A 37 -28.19 -26.50 20.36
C ASP A 37 -28.45 -27.71 19.45
N GLY A 38 -29.55 -28.42 19.73
CA GLY A 38 -29.95 -29.64 19.03
C GLY A 38 -29.02 -30.85 19.22
N GLN A 39 -27.98 -30.74 20.06
CA GLN A 39 -27.01 -31.81 20.28
C GLN A 39 -27.57 -32.95 21.16
N TYR A 40 -28.50 -32.63 22.07
CA TYR A 40 -29.07 -33.58 23.02
C TYR A 40 -30.60 -33.56 22.96
N ALA A 41 -31.24 -34.73 22.85
CA ALA A 41 -32.69 -34.83 22.66
C ALA A 41 -33.52 -34.36 23.88
N ASN A 42 -32.91 -34.39 25.07
CA ASN A 42 -33.52 -34.15 26.37
C ASN A 42 -32.99 -32.89 27.08
N VAL A 43 -32.15 -32.09 26.40
CA VAL A 43 -31.60 -30.82 26.91
C VAL A 43 -31.99 -29.69 25.97
N SER A 44 -32.72 -28.69 26.47
CA SER A 44 -32.92 -27.41 25.76
C SER A 44 -31.81 -26.44 26.13
N VAL A 45 -31.29 -25.69 25.15
CA VAL A 45 -30.22 -24.70 25.35
C VAL A 45 -30.65 -23.37 24.77
N GLU A 46 -30.65 -22.32 25.56
CA GLU A 46 -30.97 -20.96 25.10
C GLU A 46 -30.08 -19.89 25.74
N MET A 47 -29.99 -18.73 25.08
CA MET A 47 -29.35 -17.55 25.68
C MET A 47 -30.35 -16.81 26.56
N ASP A 48 -29.96 -16.53 27.81
CA ASP A 48 -30.82 -15.90 28.81
C ASP A 48 -30.27 -14.52 29.23
N PRO A 49 -30.92 -13.41 28.83
CA PRO A 49 -30.52 -12.06 29.21
C PRO A 49 -30.59 -11.78 30.71
N ASP A 50 -31.51 -12.42 31.43
CA ASP A 50 -31.66 -12.25 32.88
C ASP A 50 -30.49 -12.94 33.60
N LEU A 51 -30.08 -14.12 33.13
CA LEU A 51 -28.89 -14.81 33.61
C LEU A 51 -27.60 -14.01 33.31
N GLU A 52 -27.54 -13.30 32.19
CA GLU A 52 -26.44 -12.37 31.90
C GLU A 52 -26.41 -11.21 32.89
N ALA A 53 -27.58 -10.65 33.23
CA ALA A 53 -27.68 -9.59 34.23
C ALA A 53 -27.18 -10.06 35.61
N ASP A 54 -27.51 -11.29 36.01
CA ASP A 54 -27.03 -11.93 37.23
C ASP A 54 -25.51 -12.14 37.21
N LEU A 55 -24.95 -12.62 36.09
CA LEU A 55 -23.50 -12.75 35.92
C LEU A 55 -22.77 -11.41 36.03
N ARG A 56 -23.29 -10.36 35.38
CA ARG A 56 -22.75 -9.00 35.51
C ARG A 56 -22.83 -8.49 36.94
N GLN A 57 -23.89 -8.83 37.69
CA GLN A 57 -24.03 -8.47 39.10
C GLN A 57 -23.04 -9.19 39.99
N ALA A 58 -22.80 -10.48 39.76
CA ALA A 58 -21.81 -11.26 40.48
C ALA A 58 -20.39 -10.71 40.27
N ILE A 59 -20.02 -10.37 39.03
CA ILE A 59 -18.74 -9.74 38.70
C ILE A 59 -18.56 -8.41 39.44
N ARG A 60 -19.56 -7.51 39.38
CA ARG A 60 -19.52 -6.23 40.10
C ARG A 60 -19.38 -6.40 41.62
N THR A 61 -20.01 -7.43 42.18
CA THR A 61 -19.94 -7.73 43.61
C THR A 61 -18.50 -8.12 43.99
N ALA A 62 -17.89 -9.04 43.24
CA ALA A 62 -16.50 -9.45 43.44
C ALA A 62 -15.52 -8.27 43.29
N GLU A 63 -15.74 -7.38 42.31
CA GLU A 63 -14.95 -6.16 42.14
C GLU A 63 -15.06 -5.23 43.35
N SER A 64 -16.27 -5.04 43.90
CA SER A 64 -16.51 -4.16 45.06
C SER A 64 -15.86 -4.66 46.36
N GLU A 65 -15.55 -5.95 46.44
CA GLU A 65 -14.87 -6.60 47.57
C GLU A 65 -13.34 -6.66 47.39
N ASN A 66 -12.77 -6.00 46.37
CA ASN A 66 -11.36 -6.09 45.96
C ASN A 66 -10.89 -7.52 45.61
N ALA A 67 -11.81 -8.43 45.23
CA ALA A 67 -11.46 -9.78 44.81
C ALA A 67 -11.01 -9.87 43.34
N GLY A 68 -11.15 -8.80 42.56
CA GLY A 68 -10.72 -8.75 41.15
C GLY A 68 -11.41 -9.82 40.29
N ASP A 69 -10.65 -10.48 39.41
CA ASP A 69 -11.12 -11.59 38.54
C ASP A 69 -11.12 -12.97 39.25
N ASP A 70 -11.22 -13.02 40.58
CA ASP A 70 -11.24 -14.29 41.29
C ASP A 70 -12.54 -15.07 41.01
N ALA A 71 -12.40 -16.17 40.26
CA ALA A 71 -13.49 -17.08 39.93
C ALA A 71 -14.23 -17.62 41.17
N ALA A 72 -13.55 -17.77 42.31
CA ALA A 72 -14.17 -18.26 43.53
C ALA A 72 -15.14 -17.23 44.14
N ALA A 73 -14.78 -15.94 44.09
CA ALA A 73 -15.64 -14.86 44.58
C ALA A 73 -16.89 -14.69 43.69
N ILE A 74 -16.71 -14.74 42.37
CA ILE A 74 -17.83 -14.65 41.41
C ILE A 74 -18.75 -15.87 41.56
N ARG A 75 -18.19 -17.08 41.72
CA ARG A 75 -18.99 -18.29 42.00
C ARG A 75 -19.81 -18.14 43.28
N ALA A 76 -19.23 -17.65 44.38
CA ALA A 76 -19.95 -17.45 45.64
C ALA A 76 -21.11 -16.43 45.51
N ALA A 77 -20.90 -15.36 44.76
CA ALA A 77 -21.94 -14.39 44.46
C ALA A 77 -23.07 -15.00 43.60
N LEU A 78 -22.72 -15.81 42.59
CA LEU A 78 -23.69 -16.54 41.76
C LEU A 78 -24.46 -17.59 42.57
N GLU A 79 -23.83 -18.29 43.51
CA GLU A 79 -24.53 -19.24 44.41
C GLU A 79 -25.64 -18.53 45.20
N THR A 80 -25.40 -17.29 45.62
CA THR A 80 -26.39 -16.46 46.34
C THR A 80 -27.52 -15.98 45.43
N LEU A 81 -27.22 -15.60 44.19
CA LEU A 81 -28.19 -15.06 43.23
C LEU A 81 -29.07 -16.16 42.61
N LEU A 82 -28.45 -17.24 42.15
CA LEU A 82 -29.13 -18.26 41.35
C LEU A 82 -29.74 -19.37 42.19
N GLY A 83 -29.13 -19.67 43.35
CA GLY A 83 -29.42 -20.85 44.14
C GLY A 83 -29.05 -22.13 43.39
N SER A 84 -28.20 -22.97 43.99
CA SER A 84 -27.88 -24.29 43.45
C SER A 84 -28.20 -25.36 44.48
N LYS A 85 -29.02 -26.34 44.10
CA LYS A 85 -29.40 -27.47 44.96
C LYS A 85 -28.60 -28.73 44.62
N VAL A 86 -28.08 -28.81 43.40
CA VAL A 86 -27.21 -29.88 42.92
C VAL A 86 -26.05 -29.27 42.16
N THR A 87 -24.87 -29.90 42.23
CA THR A 87 -23.72 -29.46 41.43
C THR A 87 -23.95 -29.76 39.96
N PHE A 88 -23.46 -28.91 39.07
CA PHE A 88 -23.61 -29.12 37.62
C PHE A 88 -23.08 -30.50 37.16
N ARG A 89 -21.97 -30.97 37.74
CA ARG A 89 -21.40 -32.31 37.48
C ARG A 89 -22.31 -33.49 37.88
N LYS A 90 -23.29 -33.27 38.73
CA LYS A 90 -24.25 -34.27 39.24
C LYS A 90 -25.68 -33.95 38.79
N LEU A 91 -25.84 -33.18 37.72
CA LEU A 91 -27.15 -32.75 37.21
C LEU A 91 -28.10 -33.94 36.97
N GLY A 92 -27.59 -35.07 36.49
CA GLY A 92 -28.38 -36.28 36.27
C GLY A 92 -28.94 -36.94 37.54
N GLU A 93 -28.35 -36.67 38.71
CA GLU A 93 -28.83 -37.16 40.02
C GLU A 93 -29.88 -36.22 40.65
N GLY A 94 -30.16 -35.07 40.01
CA GLY A 94 -31.05 -34.04 40.53
C GLY A 94 -32.53 -34.43 40.54
N GLN A 95 -33.29 -33.83 41.45
CA GLN A 95 -34.74 -33.93 41.53
C GLN A 95 -35.42 -32.86 40.68
N GLN A 96 -36.69 -33.07 40.34
CA GLN A 96 -37.47 -32.06 39.61
C GLN A 96 -37.47 -30.71 40.36
N GLY A 97 -37.11 -29.64 39.66
CA GLY A 97 -36.97 -28.29 40.20
C GLY A 97 -35.60 -28.01 40.86
N ASP A 98 -34.65 -28.95 40.80
CA ASP A 98 -33.27 -28.67 41.17
C ASP A 98 -32.57 -27.84 40.10
N THR A 99 -31.76 -26.89 40.57
CA THR A 99 -30.94 -26.01 39.74
C THR A 99 -29.46 -26.27 39.99
N ALA A 100 -28.69 -26.17 38.91
CA ALA A 100 -27.25 -26.24 38.92
C ALA A 100 -26.67 -25.18 38.00
N PHE A 101 -25.44 -24.74 38.25
CA PHE A 101 -24.74 -23.87 37.32
C PHE A 101 -23.24 -24.19 37.30
N ASP A 102 -22.57 -23.80 36.22
CA ASP A 102 -21.11 -23.80 36.15
C ASP A 102 -20.60 -22.53 35.46
N LEU A 103 -19.41 -22.09 35.88
CA LEU A 103 -18.80 -20.84 35.45
C LEU A 103 -17.40 -21.10 34.90
N ILE A 104 -17.14 -20.61 33.69
CA ILE A 104 -15.88 -20.75 33.00
C ILE A 104 -15.33 -19.36 32.67
N PHE A 105 -14.02 -19.21 32.81
CA PHE A 105 -13.28 -18.04 32.36
C PHE A 105 -12.32 -18.44 31.24
N TYR A 106 -12.36 -17.70 30.14
CA TYR A 106 -11.40 -17.83 29.05
C TYR A 106 -10.54 -16.57 28.96
N ALA A 107 -9.24 -16.72 29.21
CA ALA A 107 -8.27 -15.63 29.10
C ALA A 107 -7.92 -15.39 27.62
N GLY A 108 -8.64 -14.48 26.97
CA GLY A 108 -8.44 -14.08 25.58
C GLY A 108 -9.70 -13.46 24.98
N SER A 109 -9.57 -12.89 23.77
CA SER A 109 -10.65 -12.22 23.05
C SER A 109 -11.13 -13.00 21.81
N ASP A 110 -10.63 -14.22 21.61
CA ASP A 110 -10.97 -15.08 20.47
C ASP A 110 -12.29 -15.82 20.77
N PRO A 111 -13.39 -15.48 20.08
CA PRO A 111 -14.71 -15.96 20.45
C PRO A 111 -14.89 -17.45 20.22
N ASP A 112 -14.31 -18.01 19.15
CA ASP A 112 -14.48 -19.43 18.85
C ASP A 112 -13.70 -20.31 19.83
N LYS A 113 -12.54 -19.84 20.30
CA LYS A 113 -11.79 -20.55 21.34
C LYS A 113 -12.44 -20.47 22.71
N ALA A 114 -13.07 -19.33 23.04
CA ALA A 114 -13.85 -19.20 24.26
C ALA A 114 -15.04 -20.18 24.24
N ALA A 115 -15.80 -20.22 23.15
CA ALA A 115 -16.92 -21.16 22.97
C ALA A 115 -16.46 -22.63 23.04
N GLN A 116 -15.36 -22.99 22.37
CA GLN A 116 -14.81 -24.35 22.44
C GLN A 116 -14.34 -24.75 23.84
N ALA A 117 -13.75 -23.81 24.59
CA ALA A 117 -13.31 -24.05 25.97
C ALA A 117 -14.50 -24.35 26.88
N ALA A 118 -15.61 -23.61 26.72
CA ALA A 118 -16.85 -23.87 27.46
C ALA A 118 -17.49 -25.20 27.07
N TYR A 119 -17.65 -25.45 25.76
CA TYR A 119 -18.21 -26.70 25.25
C TYR A 119 -17.43 -27.93 25.75
N SER A 120 -16.10 -27.89 25.74
CA SER A 120 -15.27 -29.01 26.16
C SER A 120 -15.46 -29.40 27.63
N GLN A 121 -15.87 -28.45 28.49
CA GLN A 121 -16.14 -28.71 29.90
C GLN A 121 -17.57 -29.14 30.18
N TRP A 122 -18.54 -28.57 29.46
CA TRP A 122 -19.95 -28.85 29.70
C TRP A 122 -20.47 -30.08 28.95
N ASN A 123 -19.95 -30.36 27.75
CA ASN A 123 -20.40 -31.49 26.93
C ASN A 123 -20.33 -32.84 27.68
N PRO A 124 -19.24 -33.21 28.39
CA PRO A 124 -19.19 -34.48 29.12
C PRO A 124 -20.21 -34.60 30.26
N ILE A 125 -20.77 -33.48 30.72
CA ILE A 125 -21.78 -33.46 31.78
C ILE A 125 -23.17 -33.57 31.16
N LEU A 126 -23.46 -32.70 30.19
CA LEU A 126 -24.76 -32.65 29.51
C LEU A 126 -25.02 -33.92 28.68
N SER A 127 -23.98 -34.56 28.12
CA SER A 127 -24.13 -35.83 27.41
C SER A 127 -24.43 -37.03 28.31
N ASN A 128 -24.22 -36.89 29.62
CA ASN A 128 -24.35 -37.98 30.60
C ASN A 128 -25.60 -37.87 31.48
N VAL A 129 -26.46 -36.88 31.25
CA VAL A 129 -27.75 -36.82 31.94
C VAL A 129 -28.69 -37.92 31.40
N PRO A 130 -29.53 -38.53 32.26
CA PRO A 130 -30.50 -39.55 31.86
C PRO A 130 -31.38 -39.18 30.65
N ASP A 131 -31.47 -40.08 29.67
CA ASP A 131 -32.22 -39.94 28.42
C ASP A 131 -33.74 -39.72 28.64
N ASP A 132 -34.27 -40.31 29.70
CA ASP A 132 -35.67 -40.19 30.12
C ASP A 132 -35.97 -38.95 30.98
N GLY A 133 -34.93 -38.21 31.37
CA GLY A 133 -35.02 -36.91 32.03
C GLY A 133 -35.35 -35.77 31.06
N LYS A 134 -35.55 -34.57 31.61
CA LYS A 134 -35.66 -33.32 30.84
C LYS A 134 -34.94 -32.22 31.59
N TYR A 135 -34.04 -31.54 30.89
CA TYR A 135 -33.15 -30.53 31.48
C TYR A 135 -33.22 -29.26 30.64
N ASP A 136 -33.55 -28.15 31.27
CA ASP A 136 -33.57 -26.85 30.61
C ASP A 136 -32.28 -26.11 30.94
N THR A 137 -31.58 -25.58 29.93
CA THR A 137 -30.29 -24.92 30.13
C THR A 137 -30.27 -23.53 29.51
N SER A 138 -29.80 -22.59 30.31
CA SER A 138 -29.70 -21.18 30.00
C SER A 138 -28.23 -20.78 30.00
N LEU A 139 -27.83 -20.01 29.00
CA LEU A 139 -26.46 -19.55 28.79
C LEU A 139 -26.36 -18.04 28.95
N ALA A 140 -25.27 -17.59 29.57
CA ALA A 140 -24.94 -16.19 29.75
C ALA A 140 -23.45 -15.93 29.56
N MET A 141 -23.11 -14.75 29.04
CA MET A 141 -21.75 -14.40 28.68
C MET A 141 -21.42 -12.94 28.97
N VAL A 142 -20.25 -12.68 29.56
CA VAL A 142 -19.78 -11.32 29.86
C VAL A 142 -18.31 -11.17 29.47
N GLU A 143 -18.04 -10.27 28.55
CA GLU A 143 -16.67 -9.87 28.20
C GLU A 143 -16.14 -8.82 29.18
N THR A 144 -14.89 -9.01 29.61
CA THR A 144 -14.13 -8.09 30.45
C THR A 144 -12.79 -7.78 29.77
N ASN A 145 -12.01 -6.85 30.36
CA ASN A 145 -10.67 -6.55 29.86
C ASN A 145 -9.70 -7.75 29.98
N SER A 146 -10.00 -8.71 30.85
CA SER A 146 -9.15 -9.86 31.16
C SER A 146 -9.53 -11.13 30.41
N GLY A 147 -10.72 -11.18 29.81
CA GLY A 147 -11.21 -12.35 29.08
C GLY A 147 -12.73 -12.42 29.01
N VAL A 148 -13.26 -13.62 28.78
CA VAL A 148 -14.70 -13.85 28.66
C VAL A 148 -15.16 -14.80 29.77
N TRP A 149 -16.15 -14.35 30.54
CA TRP A 149 -16.89 -15.18 31.48
C TRP A 149 -18.07 -15.84 30.80
N MET A 150 -18.23 -17.14 31.00
CA MET A 150 -19.27 -17.99 30.43
C MET A 150 -19.97 -18.75 31.54
N LEU A 151 -21.29 -18.61 31.62
CA LEU A 151 -22.14 -19.22 32.64
C LEU A 151 -23.18 -20.10 31.95
N VAL A 152 -23.30 -21.34 32.44
CA VAL A 152 -24.43 -22.21 32.14
C VAL A 152 -25.23 -22.42 33.41
N LYS A 153 -26.55 -22.31 33.33
CA LYS A 153 -27.48 -22.69 34.39
C LYS A 153 -28.38 -23.78 33.83
N ALA A 154 -28.53 -24.87 34.57
CA ALA A 154 -29.43 -25.95 34.23
C ALA A 154 -30.53 -26.09 35.29
N THR A 155 -31.73 -26.40 34.84
CA THR A 155 -32.90 -26.73 35.66
C THR A 155 -33.39 -28.13 35.30
N VAL A 156 -33.59 -28.98 36.31
CA VAL A 156 -34.16 -30.31 36.12
C VAL A 156 -35.69 -30.18 36.00
N GLU A 157 -36.20 -30.18 34.78
CA GLU A 157 -37.65 -30.14 34.50
C GLU A 157 -38.32 -31.49 34.80
N LYS A 158 -37.59 -32.57 34.57
CA LYS A 158 -38.00 -33.94 34.92
C LYS A 158 -36.75 -34.75 35.27
N ALA A 159 -36.72 -35.30 36.49
CA ALA A 159 -35.66 -36.23 36.88
C ALA A 159 -35.74 -37.50 36.04
N GLY A 160 -34.60 -37.98 35.57
CA GLY A 160 -34.49 -39.27 34.89
C GLY A 160 -34.04 -40.40 35.82
N THR A 161 -34.07 -41.62 35.32
CA THR A 161 -33.78 -42.82 36.10
C THR A 161 -32.28 -43.08 36.15
N VAL A 162 -31.66 -42.92 37.33
CA VAL A 162 -30.20 -43.03 37.54
C VAL A 162 -29.67 -44.46 37.36
N ASP A 163 -30.53 -45.47 37.53
CA ASP A 163 -30.21 -46.90 37.35
C ASP A 163 -30.89 -47.47 36.11
N LYS A 164 -30.20 -47.43 34.96
CA LYS A 164 -30.39 -48.38 33.86
C LYS A 164 -29.11 -49.20 33.70
N PRO A 165 -29.21 -50.50 33.37
CA PRO A 165 -28.04 -51.34 33.11
C PRO A 165 -27.22 -50.78 31.95
N ASP A 166 -25.91 -51.03 32.01
CA ASP A 166 -24.84 -50.54 31.16
C ASP A 166 -25.24 -50.02 29.77
N LYS A 167 -24.79 -48.78 29.48
CA LYS A 167 -24.80 -48.12 28.17
C LYS A 167 -23.84 -48.79 27.18
N ASP A 168 -23.98 -50.09 26.95
CA ASP A 168 -23.21 -50.79 25.91
C ASP A 168 -23.93 -50.78 24.54
N ASP A 169 -25.13 -50.18 24.45
CA ASP A 169 -25.94 -50.11 23.22
C ASP A 169 -26.38 -48.68 22.83
N GLU A 170 -25.92 -47.62 23.50
CA GLU A 170 -26.16 -46.24 23.07
C GLU A 170 -25.07 -45.83 22.06
N PRO A 171 -25.42 -45.36 20.84
CA PRO A 171 -24.39 -45.00 19.86
C PRO A 171 -23.52 -43.87 20.43
N ASP A 172 -22.19 -44.03 20.31
CA ASP A 172 -21.20 -43.02 20.70
C ASP A 172 -21.63 -41.60 20.26
N PRO A 173 -21.37 -40.56 21.07
CA PRO A 173 -21.72 -39.19 20.71
C PRO A 173 -21.14 -38.84 19.34
N VAL A 174 -21.98 -38.24 18.49
CA VAL A 174 -21.61 -37.88 17.12
C VAL A 174 -20.69 -36.67 17.16
N THR A 175 -19.39 -36.89 16.95
CA THR A 175 -18.37 -35.84 16.95
C THR A 175 -17.85 -35.57 15.54
N LEU A 176 -17.39 -34.35 15.26
CA LEU A 176 -16.72 -34.04 14.00
C LEU A 176 -15.44 -34.87 13.88
N LYS A 177 -15.32 -35.64 12.80
CA LYS A 177 -14.18 -36.54 12.57
C LYS A 177 -13.20 -35.95 11.58
N SER A 178 -13.67 -35.38 10.48
CA SER A 178 -12.80 -34.78 9.45
C SER A 178 -13.54 -33.74 8.62
N LEU A 179 -12.76 -32.89 7.96
CA LEU A 179 -13.22 -31.99 6.92
C LEU A 179 -12.65 -32.42 5.57
N THR A 180 -13.46 -32.26 4.54
CA THR A 180 -13.03 -32.35 3.16
C THR A 180 -13.40 -31.04 2.49
N VAL A 181 -12.43 -30.41 1.83
CA VAL A 181 -12.67 -29.25 0.97
C VAL A 181 -12.47 -29.67 -0.48
N THR A 182 -13.40 -29.28 -1.33
CA THR A 182 -13.29 -29.42 -2.78
C THR A 182 -13.45 -28.05 -3.41
N GLY A 183 -12.52 -27.67 -4.29
CA GLY A 183 -12.63 -26.48 -5.14
C GLY A 183 -12.73 -26.89 -6.62
N PRO A 184 -12.95 -25.94 -7.54
CA PRO A 184 -12.98 -26.23 -8.97
C PRO A 184 -11.64 -26.75 -9.45
N SER A 185 -11.65 -27.71 -10.39
CA SER A 185 -10.44 -28.21 -11.06
C SER A 185 -9.77 -27.14 -11.94
N THR A 186 -10.49 -26.05 -12.25
CA THR A 186 -9.98 -24.88 -12.96
C THR A 186 -10.72 -23.62 -12.47
N THR A 187 -10.09 -22.85 -11.60
CA THR A 187 -10.35 -21.41 -11.51
C THR A 187 -9.14 -20.73 -12.15
N ASN A 188 -9.36 -20.07 -13.29
CA ASN A 188 -8.31 -19.30 -13.96
C ASN A 188 -8.16 -17.96 -13.21
N TYR A 189 -7.65 -18.00 -11.99
CA TYR A 189 -7.27 -16.78 -11.28
C TYR A 189 -6.05 -16.18 -11.95
N GLU A 190 -6.07 -14.88 -12.14
CA GLU A 190 -4.96 -14.08 -12.58
C GLU A 190 -4.45 -13.21 -11.42
N VAL A 191 -3.18 -12.80 -11.51
CA VAL A 191 -2.64 -11.81 -10.57
C VAL A 191 -3.51 -10.54 -10.64
N GLY A 192 -3.96 -10.06 -9.48
CA GLY A 192 -4.91 -8.96 -9.33
C GLY A 192 -6.33 -9.42 -9.03
N ASP A 193 -6.67 -10.68 -9.24
CA ASP A 193 -8.01 -11.18 -8.94
C ASP A 193 -8.25 -11.25 -7.43
N LYS A 194 -9.48 -10.97 -7.03
CA LYS A 194 -9.97 -11.19 -5.67
C LYS A 194 -10.40 -12.64 -5.53
N PHE A 195 -10.02 -13.26 -4.41
CA PHE A 195 -10.47 -14.59 -4.07
C PHE A 195 -11.99 -14.61 -3.89
N ASP A 196 -12.66 -15.55 -4.56
CA ASP A 196 -14.09 -15.80 -4.40
C ASP A 196 -14.27 -17.08 -3.58
N PRO A 197 -14.69 -16.99 -2.30
CA PRO A 197 -14.85 -18.17 -1.46
C PRO A 197 -15.94 -19.12 -1.99
N ASN A 198 -16.92 -18.64 -2.76
CA ASN A 198 -18.06 -19.44 -3.25
C ASN A 198 -17.65 -20.56 -4.23
N VAL A 199 -16.40 -20.55 -4.70
CA VAL A 199 -15.85 -21.64 -5.50
C VAL A 199 -15.56 -22.90 -4.67
N LEU A 200 -15.52 -22.78 -3.35
CA LEU A 200 -15.26 -23.91 -2.45
C LEU A 200 -16.54 -24.60 -2.00
N THR A 201 -16.45 -25.92 -1.81
CA THR A 201 -17.45 -26.72 -1.12
C THR A 201 -16.78 -27.45 0.03
N VAL A 202 -17.35 -27.31 1.23
CA VAL A 202 -16.81 -27.90 2.46
C VAL A 202 -17.80 -28.95 2.97
N THR A 203 -17.29 -30.16 3.20
CA THR A 203 -18.08 -31.29 3.74
C THR A 203 -17.46 -31.77 5.04
N ALA A 204 -18.24 -31.74 6.11
CA ALA A 204 -17.90 -32.36 7.38
C ALA A 204 -18.28 -33.84 7.38
N THR A 205 -17.39 -34.69 7.89
CA THR A 205 -17.67 -36.11 8.17
C THR A 205 -17.65 -36.31 9.68
N TYR A 206 -18.69 -36.97 10.21
CA TYR A 206 -18.85 -37.20 11.65
C TYR A 206 -18.49 -38.64 12.05
N SER A 207 -18.33 -38.91 13.35
CA SER A 207 -17.95 -40.22 13.90
C SER A 207 -18.91 -41.35 13.51
N ASN A 208 -20.20 -41.06 13.36
CA ASN A 208 -21.23 -42.00 12.90
C ASN A 208 -21.23 -42.25 11.37
N GLY A 209 -20.28 -41.67 10.64
CA GLY A 209 -20.16 -41.81 9.18
C GLY A 209 -21.10 -40.92 8.37
N SER A 210 -21.96 -40.13 9.00
CA SER A 210 -22.78 -39.14 8.30
C SER A 210 -21.95 -37.96 7.80
N THR A 211 -22.44 -37.29 6.75
CA THR A 211 -21.79 -36.13 6.15
C THR A 211 -22.73 -34.94 6.04
N LYS A 212 -22.23 -33.73 6.27
CA LYS A 212 -23.00 -32.48 6.14
C LYS A 212 -22.21 -31.43 5.37
N ALA A 213 -22.86 -30.73 4.45
CA ALA A 213 -22.29 -29.54 3.82
C ALA A 213 -22.22 -28.41 4.85
N ILE A 214 -21.07 -27.75 4.94
CA ILE A 214 -20.85 -26.63 5.85
C ILE A 214 -20.92 -25.33 5.06
N ASP A 215 -21.62 -24.34 5.61
CA ASP A 215 -21.64 -23.00 5.04
C ASP A 215 -20.26 -22.35 5.25
N LEU A 216 -19.68 -21.79 4.19
CA LEU A 216 -18.36 -21.17 4.23
C LEU A 216 -18.29 -19.98 5.20
N THR A 217 -19.43 -19.33 5.49
CA THR A 217 -19.50 -18.26 6.50
C THR A 217 -19.23 -18.75 7.92
N GLN A 218 -19.34 -20.06 8.16
CA GLN A 218 -19.01 -20.71 9.43
C GLN A 218 -17.56 -21.19 9.48
N CYS A 219 -16.82 -21.08 8.38
CA CYS A 219 -15.45 -21.55 8.26
C CYS A 219 -14.46 -20.38 8.35
N THR A 220 -13.30 -20.63 8.97
CA THR A 220 -12.16 -19.72 8.82
C THR A 220 -11.37 -20.10 7.58
N LEU A 221 -11.25 -19.17 6.64
CA LEU A 221 -10.50 -19.32 5.40
C LEU A 221 -9.18 -18.55 5.49
N LYS A 222 -8.07 -19.23 5.20
CA LYS A 222 -6.75 -18.59 5.09
C LYS A 222 -6.07 -18.93 3.77
N ILE A 223 -5.38 -17.95 3.19
CA ILE A 223 -4.52 -18.12 2.02
C ILE A 223 -3.12 -17.68 2.45
N ASN A 224 -2.14 -18.59 2.40
CA ASN A 224 -0.77 -18.32 2.86
C ASN A 224 -0.74 -17.68 4.27
N ASP A 225 -1.48 -18.26 5.21
CA ASP A 225 -1.65 -17.81 6.60
C ASP A 225 -2.37 -16.46 6.84
N GLN A 226 -2.77 -15.75 5.78
CA GLN A 226 -3.60 -14.54 5.87
C GLN A 226 -5.08 -14.89 5.80
N LEU A 227 -5.96 -14.12 6.46
CA LEU A 227 -7.40 -14.28 6.29
C LEU A 227 -7.80 -14.05 4.83
N ALA A 228 -8.68 -14.90 4.31
CA ALA A 228 -9.07 -14.87 2.90
C ALA A 228 -10.06 -13.73 2.57
N GLU A 229 -10.59 -13.04 3.57
CA GLU A 229 -11.49 -11.90 3.40
C GLU A 229 -10.81 -10.79 2.58
N ASN A 230 -11.40 -10.46 1.43
CA ASN A 230 -10.86 -9.49 0.47
C ASN A 230 -9.43 -9.81 -0.02
N TYR A 231 -8.99 -11.08 0.07
CA TYR A 231 -7.67 -11.48 -0.39
C TYR A 231 -7.53 -11.28 -1.90
N GLN A 232 -6.48 -10.59 -2.33
CA GLN A 232 -6.12 -10.40 -3.73
C GLN A 232 -4.85 -11.17 -4.05
N PHE A 233 -4.83 -11.89 -5.18
CA PHE A 233 -3.64 -12.63 -5.61
C PHE A 233 -2.60 -11.67 -6.17
N THR A 234 -1.42 -11.61 -5.55
CA THR A 234 -0.33 -10.70 -5.96
C THR A 234 0.85 -11.42 -6.62
N SER A 235 0.81 -12.75 -6.68
CA SER A 235 1.85 -13.59 -7.26
C SER A 235 1.25 -14.72 -8.10
N THR A 236 2.02 -15.22 -9.06
CA THR A 236 1.65 -16.42 -9.82
C THR A 236 2.00 -17.69 -9.06
N GLY A 237 1.46 -18.81 -9.52
CA GLY A 237 1.78 -20.14 -9.02
C GLY A 237 0.71 -20.70 -8.11
N GLN A 238 1.09 -21.70 -7.33
CA GLN A 238 0.17 -22.40 -6.44
C GLN A 238 -0.05 -21.61 -5.15
N HIS A 239 -1.31 -21.42 -4.77
CA HIS A 239 -1.72 -20.85 -3.50
C HIS A 239 -2.54 -21.89 -2.74
N THR A 240 -2.16 -22.17 -1.49
CA THR A 240 -2.87 -23.13 -0.63
C THR A 240 -3.89 -22.40 0.22
N ILE A 241 -5.15 -22.80 0.06
CA ILE A 241 -6.26 -22.34 0.88
C ILE A 241 -6.46 -23.33 2.02
N THR A 242 -6.39 -22.84 3.25
CA THR A 242 -6.68 -23.60 4.47
C THR A 242 -8.07 -23.26 4.97
N VAL A 243 -8.92 -24.26 5.07
CA VAL A 243 -10.27 -24.17 5.63
C VAL A 243 -10.25 -24.78 7.03
N SER A 244 -10.76 -24.06 8.03
CA SER A 244 -10.86 -24.55 9.40
C SER A 244 -12.30 -24.50 9.90
N PHE A 245 -12.77 -25.58 10.53
CA PHE A 245 -14.09 -25.67 11.16
C PHE A 245 -14.08 -26.71 12.28
N GLY A 246 -14.61 -26.36 13.46
CA GLY A 246 -14.73 -27.28 14.60
C GLY A 246 -13.42 -27.95 15.03
N GLY A 247 -12.29 -27.24 14.95
CA GLY A 247 -10.96 -27.74 15.30
C GLY A 247 -10.26 -28.59 14.22
N GLN A 248 -10.98 -28.95 13.15
CA GLN A 248 -10.41 -29.66 12.01
C GLN A 248 -9.98 -28.67 10.92
N THR A 249 -9.01 -29.10 10.10
CA THR A 249 -8.53 -28.33 8.94
C THR A 249 -8.50 -29.18 7.69
N ALA A 250 -8.71 -28.54 6.54
CA ALA A 250 -8.55 -29.14 5.23
C ALA A 250 -7.95 -28.11 4.28
N THR A 251 -7.21 -28.57 3.26
CA THR A 251 -6.52 -27.70 2.32
C THR A 251 -6.92 -27.98 0.89
N VAL A 252 -6.96 -26.94 0.07
CA VAL A 252 -7.11 -27.03 -1.38
C VAL A 252 -6.16 -26.06 -2.04
N ASP A 253 -5.55 -26.49 -3.13
CA ASP A 253 -4.64 -25.67 -3.91
C ASP A 253 -5.37 -25.06 -5.10
N ILE A 254 -5.11 -23.79 -5.35
CA ILE A 254 -5.50 -23.08 -6.57
C ILE A 254 -4.26 -22.60 -7.30
N THR A 255 -4.34 -22.48 -8.62
CA THR A 255 -3.23 -21.99 -9.44
C THR A 255 -3.58 -20.61 -10.00
N VAL A 256 -2.68 -19.66 -9.81
CA VAL A 256 -2.80 -18.29 -10.30
C VAL A 256 -1.84 -18.08 -11.48
N SER A 257 -2.38 -17.61 -12.61
CA SER A 257 -1.60 -17.23 -13.79
C SER A 257 -1.21 -15.75 -13.79
N ALA A 258 -0.25 -15.39 -14.64
CA ALA A 258 0.12 -13.99 -14.83
C ALA A 258 -1.05 -13.19 -15.41
N ASN A 259 -1.19 -11.94 -14.99
CA ASN A 259 -2.15 -11.03 -15.59
C ASN A 259 -1.72 -10.68 -17.04
N PRO A 260 -2.59 -10.86 -18.06
CA PRO A 260 -2.27 -10.60 -19.46
C PRO A 260 -2.04 -9.11 -19.77
N HIS A 261 -2.59 -8.21 -18.95
CA HIS A 261 -2.31 -6.78 -19.02
C HIS A 261 -0.89 -6.46 -18.54
N GLY A 262 -0.31 -7.29 -17.67
CA GLY A 262 1.01 -7.06 -17.07
C GLY A 262 1.00 -5.99 -15.98
N TYR A 263 -0.18 -5.61 -15.50
CA TYR A 263 -0.37 -4.79 -14.31
C TYR A 263 -1.71 -5.15 -13.66
N TYR A 264 -1.91 -4.77 -12.40
CA TYR A 264 -3.20 -4.82 -11.71
C TYR A 264 -3.32 -3.65 -10.74
N GLU A 265 -4.54 -3.31 -10.36
CA GLU A 265 -4.86 -2.29 -9.36
C GLU A 265 -5.20 -2.96 -8.03
N ASP A 266 -4.65 -2.46 -6.93
CA ASP A 266 -5.01 -2.86 -5.58
C ASP A 266 -6.23 -2.05 -5.09
N THR A 267 -6.83 -2.50 -4.00
CA THR A 267 -7.98 -1.91 -3.33
C THR A 267 -7.83 -0.43 -2.95
N ASP A 268 -6.61 0.08 -2.84
CA ASP A 268 -6.30 1.49 -2.54
C ASP A 268 -6.09 2.37 -3.78
N GLY A 269 -6.24 1.81 -4.98
CA GLY A 269 -5.99 2.50 -6.25
C GLY A 269 -4.51 2.51 -6.70
N THR A 270 -3.64 1.76 -6.02
CA THR A 270 -2.24 1.61 -6.43
C THR A 270 -2.11 0.56 -7.53
N TYR A 271 -1.45 0.92 -8.64
CA TYR A 271 -1.12 -0.02 -9.70
C TYR A 271 0.21 -0.71 -9.44
N PHE A 272 0.21 -2.03 -9.59
CA PHE A 272 1.41 -2.87 -9.56
C PHE A 272 1.71 -3.39 -10.96
N VAL A 273 2.87 -3.03 -11.50
CA VAL A 273 3.29 -3.41 -12.86
C VAL A 273 4.20 -4.63 -12.82
N THR A 274 3.69 -5.76 -13.29
CA THR A 274 4.31 -7.10 -13.16
C THR A 274 4.83 -7.67 -14.47
N GLY A 275 4.34 -7.20 -15.61
CA GLY A 275 4.80 -7.56 -16.95
C GLY A 275 5.77 -6.53 -17.53
N SER A 276 6.63 -6.95 -18.47
CA SER A 276 7.69 -6.09 -19.04
C SER A 276 7.23 -4.95 -19.94
N ASN A 277 5.97 -4.97 -20.38
CA ASN A 277 5.30 -3.89 -21.11
C ASN A 277 4.08 -3.37 -20.35
N GLY A 278 3.94 -3.73 -19.07
CA GLY A 278 2.75 -3.41 -18.28
C GLY A 278 2.59 -1.91 -18.08
N LEU A 279 3.69 -1.17 -17.92
CA LEU A 279 3.66 0.27 -17.76
C LEU A 279 3.14 0.95 -19.03
N GLN A 280 3.64 0.55 -20.20
CA GLN A 280 3.15 1.07 -21.48
C GLN A 280 1.65 0.78 -21.64
N LYS A 281 1.24 -0.48 -21.41
CA LYS A 281 -0.18 -0.88 -21.51
C LYS A 281 -1.08 -0.12 -20.54
N LEU A 282 -0.61 0.16 -19.32
CA LEU A 282 -1.36 0.96 -18.35
C LEU A 282 -1.67 2.35 -18.91
N PHE A 283 -0.65 3.06 -19.43
CA PHE A 283 -0.84 4.39 -20.01
C PHE A 283 -1.60 4.38 -21.35
N ASP A 284 -1.54 3.29 -22.10
CA ASP A 284 -2.31 3.12 -23.35
C ASP A 284 -3.77 2.76 -23.11
N THR A 285 -4.12 2.33 -21.89
CA THR A 285 -5.49 1.91 -21.56
C THR A 285 -6.39 3.13 -21.42
N PRO A 286 -7.43 3.26 -22.29
CA PRO A 286 -8.40 4.34 -22.17
C PRO A 286 -9.07 4.30 -20.79
N GLU A 287 -9.43 5.47 -20.26
CA GLU A 287 -10.12 5.63 -18.96
C GLU A 287 -9.26 5.32 -17.72
N SER A 288 -8.02 4.85 -17.88
CA SER A 288 -7.10 4.73 -16.74
C SER A 288 -6.79 6.10 -16.13
N ASP A 289 -6.66 6.14 -14.81
CA ASP A 289 -6.24 7.32 -14.05
C ASP A 289 -4.72 7.31 -13.78
N ALA A 290 -3.96 6.57 -14.61
CA ALA A 290 -2.53 6.33 -14.46
C ALA A 290 -1.70 7.63 -14.34
N LEU A 291 -2.16 8.73 -14.93
CA LEU A 291 -1.50 10.04 -14.81
C LEU A 291 -1.51 10.60 -13.39
N SER A 292 -2.48 10.23 -12.56
CA SER A 292 -2.61 10.67 -11.17
C SER A 292 -2.39 9.57 -10.13
N ALA A 293 -2.24 8.32 -10.56
CA ALA A 293 -2.20 7.16 -9.67
C ALA A 293 -0.82 6.91 -9.04
N ASN A 294 -0.81 6.07 -8.00
CA ASN A 294 0.41 5.47 -7.47
C ASN A 294 0.75 4.22 -8.29
N ILE A 295 1.99 4.13 -8.78
CA ILE A 295 2.45 3.06 -9.68
C ILE A 295 3.76 2.49 -9.12
N ILE A 296 3.76 1.17 -8.89
CA ILE A 296 4.89 0.41 -8.37
C ILE A 296 5.34 -0.61 -9.42
N LEU A 297 6.60 -0.48 -9.86
CA LEU A 297 7.22 -1.46 -10.76
C LEU A 297 7.72 -2.67 -9.96
N LYS A 298 7.37 -3.86 -10.47
CA LYS A 298 7.82 -5.17 -9.97
C LYS A 298 8.77 -5.87 -10.96
N THR A 299 8.98 -5.26 -12.13
CA THR A 299 9.87 -5.78 -13.17
C THR A 299 10.35 -4.65 -14.08
N ASP A 300 11.42 -4.89 -14.82
CA ASP A 300 11.94 -3.96 -15.83
C ASP A 300 10.90 -3.70 -16.92
N GLN A 301 10.85 -2.47 -17.41
CA GLN A 301 9.86 -2.00 -18.37
C GLN A 301 10.50 -1.59 -19.70
N THR A 302 9.76 -1.76 -20.78
CA THR A 302 10.03 -1.10 -22.06
C THR A 302 8.91 -0.13 -22.36
N VAL A 303 9.27 1.12 -22.68
CA VAL A 303 8.32 2.20 -22.97
C VAL A 303 8.65 2.82 -24.32
N THR A 304 7.60 3.02 -25.11
CA THR A 304 7.62 3.72 -26.39
C THR A 304 6.81 5.01 -26.29
N GLY A 305 7.37 6.12 -26.77
CA GLY A 305 6.70 7.41 -26.69
C GLY A 305 6.88 8.12 -25.35
N THR A 306 6.02 9.11 -25.11
CA THR A 306 6.04 10.02 -23.95
C THR A 306 4.66 9.99 -23.30
N PHE A 307 4.61 9.83 -21.98
CA PHE A 307 3.37 9.80 -21.22
C PHE A 307 2.91 11.20 -20.81
N GLY A 308 1.60 11.41 -20.83
CA GLY A 308 0.97 12.69 -20.48
C GLY A 308 1.25 13.80 -21.48
N ASP A 309 0.69 14.97 -21.20
CA ASP A 309 0.88 16.18 -21.97
C ASP A 309 0.78 17.43 -21.07
N PHE A 310 0.91 18.61 -21.66
CA PHE A 310 0.83 19.88 -20.93
C PHE A 310 -0.51 20.13 -20.20
N LEU A 311 -1.63 19.61 -20.73
CA LEU A 311 -2.94 19.71 -20.11
C LEU A 311 -3.18 18.60 -19.08
N ASN A 312 -2.57 17.44 -19.29
CA ASN A 312 -2.71 16.23 -18.50
C ASN A 312 -1.32 15.72 -18.04
N PRO A 313 -0.67 16.45 -17.11
CA PRO A 313 0.64 16.07 -16.62
C PRO A 313 0.58 14.87 -15.68
N PHE A 314 1.70 14.19 -15.49
CA PHE A 314 1.80 13.13 -14.49
C PHE A 314 1.89 13.73 -13.09
N THR A 315 0.82 13.61 -12.30
CA THR A 315 0.71 14.08 -10.91
C THR A 315 0.77 12.93 -9.88
N GLY A 316 0.80 11.69 -10.36
CA GLY A 316 0.92 10.50 -9.53
C GLY A 316 2.31 10.26 -8.96
N THR A 317 2.54 9.03 -8.49
CA THR A 317 3.87 8.55 -8.05
C THR A 317 4.29 7.34 -8.85
N LEU A 318 5.44 7.38 -9.53
CA LEU A 318 6.06 6.21 -10.17
C LEU A 318 7.33 5.81 -9.42
N GLN A 319 7.40 4.55 -8.97
CA GLN A 319 8.57 4.04 -8.26
C GLN A 319 8.81 2.55 -8.50
N SER A 320 10.03 2.08 -8.24
CA SER A 320 10.29 0.65 -8.04
C SER A 320 9.73 0.18 -6.70
N GLU A 321 9.48 -1.12 -6.57
CA GLU A 321 9.23 -1.71 -5.25
C GLU A 321 10.39 -1.49 -4.28
N ALA A 322 10.08 -1.54 -2.98
CA ALA A 322 11.05 -1.28 -1.92
C ALA A 322 12.31 -2.16 -2.05
N GLY A 323 13.49 -1.53 -1.92
CA GLY A 323 14.78 -2.23 -2.01
C GLY A 323 15.22 -2.63 -3.41
N LYS A 324 14.45 -2.29 -4.46
CA LYS A 324 14.80 -2.52 -5.86
C LYS A 324 14.92 -1.19 -6.62
N LYS A 325 15.55 -1.25 -7.79
CA LYS A 325 15.69 -0.14 -8.74
C LYS A 325 15.57 -0.68 -10.16
N TYR A 326 14.33 -0.89 -10.60
CA TYR A 326 14.01 -1.44 -11.91
C TYR A 326 14.35 -0.46 -13.03
N THR A 327 14.66 -1.01 -14.20
CA THR A 327 15.04 -0.28 -15.41
C THR A 327 13.83 -0.02 -16.29
N ILE A 328 13.65 1.22 -16.72
CA ILE A 328 12.75 1.59 -17.82
C ILE A 328 13.62 1.85 -19.05
N THR A 329 13.48 1.00 -20.07
CA THR A 329 14.16 1.15 -21.35
C THR A 329 13.32 2.00 -22.29
N LEU A 330 13.88 3.10 -22.78
CA LEU A 330 13.24 4.04 -23.68
C LEU A 330 13.70 3.78 -25.12
N SER A 331 12.82 3.22 -25.95
CA SER A 331 13.20 2.65 -27.25
C SER A 331 12.85 3.50 -28.48
N SER A 332 12.19 4.66 -28.35
CA SER A 332 12.07 5.67 -29.41
C SER A 332 11.39 6.94 -28.89
N LYS A 333 11.99 8.13 -29.11
CA LYS A 333 11.33 9.43 -28.89
C LYS A 333 11.69 10.41 -30.00
N SER A 334 11.03 10.26 -31.14
CA SER A 334 10.97 11.28 -32.20
C SER A 334 9.52 11.72 -32.35
N GLY A 335 9.23 13.00 -32.12
CA GLY A 335 7.87 13.55 -32.19
C GLY A 335 7.85 15.05 -32.47
N GLN A 336 6.66 15.59 -32.74
CA GLN A 336 6.41 17.03 -32.96
C GLN A 336 5.77 17.73 -31.75
N THR A 337 5.70 17.08 -30.59
CA THR A 337 5.17 17.68 -29.36
C THR A 337 6.27 18.43 -28.60
N ARG A 338 5.87 19.46 -27.85
CA ARG A 338 6.78 20.47 -27.28
C ARG A 338 7.78 19.94 -26.27
N THR A 339 7.55 18.78 -25.66
CA THR A 339 8.51 18.25 -24.69
C THR A 339 8.64 16.73 -24.83
N LEU A 340 9.84 16.20 -24.58
CA LEU A 340 10.12 14.78 -24.73
C LEU A 340 10.76 14.22 -23.45
N GLY A 341 10.30 13.04 -23.05
CA GLY A 341 10.78 12.37 -21.85
C GLY A 341 9.93 11.15 -21.55
N LEU A 342 10.19 10.45 -20.43
CA LEU A 342 9.28 9.37 -20.02
C LEU A 342 7.90 9.98 -19.81
N PHE A 343 7.88 11.17 -19.21
CA PHE A 343 6.74 12.07 -19.14
C PHE A 343 6.99 13.35 -19.94
N ASP A 344 5.94 13.92 -20.52
CA ASP A 344 5.97 15.29 -21.05
C ASP A 344 6.21 16.24 -19.87
N GLN A 345 5.39 16.09 -18.83
CA GLN A 345 5.49 16.89 -17.62
C GLN A 345 5.26 16.04 -16.35
N VAL A 346 6.10 16.25 -15.34
CA VAL A 346 5.92 15.71 -13.97
C VAL A 346 5.43 16.81 -13.05
N GLY A 347 4.18 16.73 -12.61
CA GLY A 347 3.46 17.75 -11.86
C GLY A 347 3.14 19.00 -12.70
N ASN A 348 2.50 19.99 -12.11
CA ASN A 348 2.32 21.33 -12.69
C ASN A 348 2.37 22.38 -11.57
N SER A 349 2.02 23.63 -11.88
CA SER A 349 2.01 24.73 -10.90
C SER A 349 1.04 24.55 -9.73
N ARG A 350 0.11 23.60 -9.78
CA ARG A 350 -0.91 23.34 -8.75
C ARG A 350 -0.76 21.97 -8.07
N TYR A 351 -0.31 20.96 -8.80
CA TYR A 351 -0.26 19.58 -8.35
C TYR A 351 1.14 19.02 -8.56
N GLY A 352 1.73 18.44 -7.52
CA GLY A 352 3.02 17.75 -7.64
C GLY A 352 2.88 16.43 -8.39
N GLY A 353 4.00 15.89 -8.84
CA GLY A 353 4.14 14.49 -9.29
C GLY A 353 5.46 13.94 -8.78
N THR A 354 5.60 12.63 -8.64
CA THR A 354 6.83 12.02 -8.09
C THR A 354 7.34 10.88 -8.95
N VAL A 355 8.61 10.93 -9.34
CA VAL A 355 9.29 9.82 -10.00
C VAL A 355 10.53 9.47 -9.18
N LYS A 356 10.62 8.25 -8.64
CA LYS A 356 11.74 7.91 -7.77
C LYS A 356 12.22 6.47 -7.81
N ASN A 357 13.50 6.28 -7.48
CA ASN A 357 14.15 4.97 -7.35
C ASN A 357 14.03 4.14 -8.65
N LEU A 358 14.42 4.71 -9.78
CA LEU A 358 14.38 4.06 -11.10
C LEU A 358 15.73 4.12 -11.79
N LYS A 359 16.03 3.15 -12.65
CA LYS A 359 17.03 3.31 -13.70
C LYS A 359 16.30 3.61 -15.01
N ILE A 360 16.80 4.56 -15.79
CA ILE A 360 16.33 4.86 -17.13
C ILE A 360 17.45 4.52 -18.10
N LEU A 361 17.18 3.66 -19.06
CA LEU A 361 18.14 3.25 -20.08
C LEU A 361 17.66 3.74 -21.44
N LEU A 362 18.48 4.49 -22.15
CA LEU A 362 18.18 4.85 -23.54
C LEU A 362 18.54 3.68 -24.46
N ALA A 363 17.60 3.34 -25.34
CA ALA A 363 17.79 2.41 -26.45
C ALA A 363 17.58 3.10 -27.82
N ALA A 364 17.29 4.39 -27.82
CA ALA A 364 17.21 5.26 -28.99
C ALA A 364 17.48 6.70 -28.59
N ASP A 365 17.77 7.54 -29.58
CA ASP A 365 17.88 8.99 -29.38
C ASP A 365 16.53 9.57 -28.94
N ILE A 366 16.59 10.56 -28.05
CA ILE A 366 15.48 11.46 -27.76
C ILE A 366 15.75 12.73 -28.55
N SER A 367 14.95 13.01 -29.56
CA SER A 367 15.21 14.16 -30.41
C SER A 367 13.96 14.88 -30.89
N PHE A 368 13.99 16.21 -30.77
CA PHE A 368 12.99 17.10 -31.32
C PHE A 368 13.59 17.97 -32.44
N THR A 369 12.81 18.24 -33.50
CA THR A 369 13.10 19.30 -34.47
C THR A 369 11.83 20.03 -34.87
N GLY A 370 11.78 21.36 -34.71
CA GLY A 370 10.58 22.15 -34.99
C GLY A 370 10.73 23.66 -34.70
N ASP A 371 9.60 24.37 -34.67
CA ASP A 371 9.48 25.84 -34.64
C ASP A 371 8.80 26.40 -33.37
N THR A 372 8.47 25.54 -32.40
CA THR A 372 7.90 25.91 -31.09
C THR A 372 8.91 25.69 -29.95
N GLN A 373 8.77 26.37 -28.80
CA GLN A 373 9.66 26.17 -27.64
C GLN A 373 9.62 24.70 -27.18
N ASN A 374 10.79 24.10 -26.91
CA ASN A 374 10.87 22.71 -26.46
C ASN A 374 11.84 22.46 -25.31
N CYS A 375 11.46 21.46 -24.52
CA CYS A 375 12.23 20.98 -23.39
C CYS A 375 12.33 19.45 -23.43
N SER A 376 13.53 18.88 -23.42
CA SER A 376 13.72 17.41 -23.48
C SER A 376 14.62 16.89 -22.37
N GLY A 377 14.22 15.78 -21.75
CA GLY A 377 15.03 15.03 -20.79
C GLY A 377 14.59 13.58 -20.68
N ALA A 378 15.45 12.68 -20.18
CA ALA A 378 15.12 11.25 -20.20
C ALA A 378 13.90 10.90 -19.34
N VAL A 379 13.76 11.55 -18.17
CA VAL A 379 12.64 11.35 -17.24
C VAL A 379 11.47 12.27 -17.60
N ALA A 380 11.73 13.57 -17.77
CA ALA A 380 10.68 14.55 -18.00
C ALA A 380 11.11 15.59 -19.04
N GLY A 381 10.16 16.03 -19.85
CA GLY A 381 10.32 17.27 -20.59
C GLY A 381 10.42 18.47 -19.64
N THR A 382 9.40 18.61 -18.78
CA THR A 382 9.36 19.62 -17.70
C THR A 382 9.05 18.98 -16.34
N ASN A 383 9.78 19.36 -15.30
CA ASN A 383 9.55 18.90 -13.93
C ASN A 383 9.06 20.04 -13.02
N TYR A 384 7.83 19.96 -12.53
CA TYR A 384 7.30 20.76 -11.42
C TYR A 384 7.26 19.98 -10.09
N GLY A 385 7.36 18.65 -10.17
CA GLY A 385 7.27 17.73 -9.04
C GLY A 385 8.63 17.37 -8.44
N THR A 386 8.77 16.11 -8.03
CA THR A 386 9.99 15.56 -7.43
C THR A 386 10.52 14.39 -8.27
N ILE A 387 11.75 14.51 -8.73
CA ILE A 387 12.50 13.39 -9.32
C ILE A 387 13.63 13.03 -8.36
N GLN A 388 13.62 11.81 -7.83
CA GLN A 388 14.55 11.42 -6.78
C GLN A 388 15.19 10.06 -7.03
N ASN A 389 16.51 9.95 -6.83
CA ASN A 389 17.22 8.68 -6.92
C ASN A 389 17.01 7.98 -8.27
N CYS A 390 16.97 8.74 -9.36
CA CYS A 390 16.83 8.22 -10.72
C CYS A 390 18.17 8.24 -11.45
N ASP A 391 18.59 7.10 -11.98
CA ASP A 391 19.86 6.99 -12.73
C ASP A 391 19.55 6.85 -14.21
N VAL A 392 20.03 7.78 -15.03
CA VAL A 392 19.91 7.72 -16.49
C VAL A 392 21.22 7.21 -17.08
N ASP A 393 21.12 6.21 -17.94
CA ASP A 393 22.21 5.73 -18.77
C ASP A 393 21.86 6.02 -20.24
N LEU A 394 22.61 6.93 -20.86
CA LEU A 394 22.42 7.28 -22.27
C LEU A 394 22.85 6.13 -23.19
N ASN A 395 23.71 5.22 -22.73
CA ASN A 395 24.13 4.05 -23.51
C ASN A 395 24.64 4.37 -24.93
N GLY A 396 25.30 5.53 -25.09
CA GLY A 396 25.80 6.01 -26.39
C GLY A 396 24.78 6.77 -27.25
N TYR A 397 23.50 6.81 -26.87
CA TYR A 397 22.47 7.61 -27.51
C TYR A 397 22.50 9.08 -27.06
N SER A 398 21.73 9.90 -27.76
CA SER A 398 21.71 11.35 -27.57
C SER A 398 20.33 11.87 -27.16
N ILE A 399 20.33 12.95 -26.37
CA ILE A 399 19.16 13.79 -26.14
C ILE A 399 19.44 15.10 -26.86
N THR A 400 18.66 15.43 -27.90
CA THR A 400 18.95 16.60 -28.75
C THR A 400 17.70 17.31 -29.23
N ASP A 401 17.59 18.59 -28.93
CA ASP A 401 16.55 19.45 -29.49
C ASP A 401 17.14 20.43 -30.50
N THR A 402 16.45 20.60 -31.63
CA THR A 402 16.75 21.61 -32.64
C THR A 402 15.54 22.49 -32.91
N TYR A 403 15.64 23.77 -32.59
CA TYR A 403 14.62 24.77 -32.88
C TYR A 403 15.00 25.61 -34.09
N GLY A 404 14.15 25.76 -35.11
CA GLY A 404 14.45 26.70 -36.19
C GLY A 404 13.42 26.90 -37.30
N ASP A 405 12.77 28.06 -37.28
CA ASP A 405 12.46 28.84 -38.49
C ASP A 405 12.56 30.38 -38.31
N GLY A 406 13.04 30.86 -37.16
CA GLY A 406 13.47 32.25 -37.01
C GLY A 406 12.38 33.31 -36.83
N THR A 407 11.12 32.95 -36.59
CA THR A 407 10.05 33.95 -36.33
C THR A 407 9.62 34.06 -34.87
N GLY A 408 9.91 33.06 -34.03
CA GLY A 408 9.57 33.09 -32.60
C GLY A 408 10.39 34.11 -31.82
N THR A 409 9.72 35.01 -31.11
CA THR A 409 10.34 35.94 -30.15
C THR A 409 10.47 35.29 -28.78
N GLY A 410 11.68 35.22 -28.22
CA GLY A 410 11.90 34.87 -26.81
C GLY A 410 11.76 33.39 -26.43
N ALA A 411 11.78 32.47 -27.39
CA ALA A 411 11.69 31.03 -27.11
C ALA A 411 13.00 30.48 -26.49
N ARG A 412 12.88 29.43 -25.68
CA ARG A 412 14.00 28.69 -25.09
C ARG A 412 13.99 27.23 -25.58
N CYS A 413 15.17 26.67 -25.84
CA CYS A 413 15.37 25.27 -26.13
C CYS A 413 16.21 24.69 -24.99
N ALA A 414 15.63 23.81 -24.17
CA ALA A 414 16.25 23.34 -22.93
C ALA A 414 16.38 21.80 -22.92
N VAL A 415 17.61 21.29 -22.89
CA VAL A 415 17.87 19.85 -22.96
C VAL A 415 18.68 19.40 -21.75
N GLY A 416 18.17 18.42 -21.01
CA GLY A 416 18.84 17.84 -19.84
C GLY A 416 18.95 16.33 -19.89
N GLY A 417 19.88 15.76 -19.13
CA GLY A 417 19.97 14.30 -18.98
C GLY A 417 18.75 13.70 -18.24
N ILE A 418 18.24 14.39 -17.22
CA ILE A 418 17.06 14.00 -16.44
C ILE A 418 15.83 14.76 -16.91
N ALA A 419 15.89 16.09 -16.92
CA ALA A 419 14.77 16.95 -17.27
C ALA A 419 15.17 18.08 -18.23
N GLY A 420 14.34 18.42 -19.21
CA GLY A 420 14.58 19.59 -20.06
C GLY A 420 14.55 20.90 -19.25
N GLU A 421 13.41 21.14 -18.60
CA GLU A 421 13.24 22.24 -17.65
C GLU A 421 12.89 21.73 -16.26
N ASN A 422 13.53 22.30 -15.23
CA ASN A 422 13.24 22.04 -13.83
C ASN A 422 12.68 23.28 -13.11
N GLN A 423 11.47 23.11 -12.59
CA GLN A 423 10.76 24.04 -11.68
C GLN A 423 10.46 23.39 -10.32
N GLY A 424 10.64 22.07 -10.20
CA GLY A 424 10.47 21.29 -8.98
C GLY A 424 11.79 20.86 -8.36
N THR A 425 11.84 19.67 -7.76
CA THR A 425 13.02 19.13 -7.08
C THR A 425 13.64 17.97 -7.88
N ILE A 426 14.96 17.99 -8.07
CA ILE A 426 15.75 16.85 -8.55
C ILE A 426 16.85 16.53 -7.52
N ARG A 427 16.90 15.30 -7.01
CA ARG A 427 17.86 14.90 -5.97
C ARG A 427 18.36 13.47 -6.14
N GLY A 428 19.64 13.23 -5.83
CA GLY A 428 20.20 11.87 -5.78
C GLY A 428 20.25 11.17 -7.14
N CYS A 429 20.20 11.93 -8.24
CA CYS A 429 20.09 11.39 -9.59
C CYS A 429 21.46 11.36 -10.28
N SER A 430 21.70 10.36 -11.13
CA SER A 430 22.94 10.28 -11.90
C SER A 430 22.68 10.20 -13.39
N VAL A 431 23.62 10.70 -14.19
CA VAL A 431 23.58 10.55 -15.65
C VAL A 431 24.93 10.01 -16.14
N SER A 432 24.89 8.83 -16.75
CA SER A 432 26.03 8.22 -17.45
C SER A 432 25.88 8.49 -18.94
N MET A 433 26.84 9.21 -19.53
CA MET A 433 26.73 9.62 -20.93
C MET A 433 27.33 8.62 -21.92
N GLY A 434 28.31 7.80 -21.52
CA GLY A 434 29.07 6.97 -22.45
C GLY A 434 29.67 7.80 -23.60
N ALA A 435 29.43 7.38 -24.85
CA ALA A 435 29.76 8.14 -26.08
C ALA A 435 28.61 9.06 -26.56
N GLY A 436 27.52 9.14 -25.79
CA GLY A 436 26.32 9.90 -26.11
C GLY A 436 26.48 11.41 -25.96
N LYS A 437 25.41 12.14 -26.31
CA LYS A 437 25.41 13.60 -26.37
C LYS A 437 24.13 14.21 -25.78
N ILE A 438 24.28 15.31 -25.05
CA ILE A 438 23.16 16.18 -24.66
C ILE A 438 23.32 17.50 -25.38
N ALA A 439 22.36 17.89 -26.22
CA ALA A 439 22.50 19.10 -27.01
C ALA A 439 21.23 19.90 -27.28
N ALA A 440 21.35 21.21 -27.11
CA ALA A 440 20.33 22.17 -27.48
C ALA A 440 20.83 23.02 -28.65
N LYS A 441 20.06 23.06 -29.74
CA LYS A 441 20.36 23.89 -30.92
C LYS A 441 19.21 24.85 -31.18
N TYR A 442 19.51 26.14 -31.25
CA TYR A 442 18.52 27.20 -31.46
C TYR A 442 18.91 28.09 -32.64
N TYR A 443 18.09 28.11 -33.69
CA TYR A 443 18.20 29.03 -34.82
C TYR A 443 17.22 30.19 -34.62
N CYS A 444 17.74 31.41 -34.45
CA CYS A 444 16.91 32.55 -34.03
C CYS A 444 16.97 33.74 -34.99
N GLY A 445 15.81 34.35 -35.23
CA GLY A 445 15.69 35.69 -35.83
C GLY A 445 15.73 36.80 -34.78
N SER A 446 15.02 36.64 -33.65
CA SER A 446 14.88 37.66 -32.59
C SER A 446 14.77 37.06 -31.18
N GLY A 447 15.83 37.16 -30.36
CA GLY A 447 15.85 36.79 -28.92
C GLY A 447 15.61 35.31 -28.59
N GLY A 448 16.37 34.75 -27.66
CA GLY A 448 16.13 33.37 -27.19
C GLY A 448 17.36 32.67 -26.62
N ALA A 449 17.16 31.46 -26.10
CA ALA A 449 18.24 30.71 -25.44
C ALA A 449 18.30 29.23 -25.86
N ALA A 450 19.50 28.72 -26.09
CA ALA A 450 19.81 27.29 -26.13
C ALA A 450 20.47 26.91 -24.80
N ALA A 451 19.89 25.99 -24.05
CA ALA A 451 20.37 25.57 -22.75
C ALA A 451 20.54 24.05 -22.71
N ALA A 452 21.77 23.57 -22.51
CA ALA A 452 22.07 22.15 -22.40
C ALA A 452 22.73 21.88 -21.04
N GLY A 453 22.20 20.92 -20.27
CA GLY A 453 22.75 20.57 -18.97
C GLY A 453 22.84 19.07 -18.76
N GLY A 454 23.85 18.60 -18.03
CA GLY A 454 24.02 17.17 -17.79
C GLY A 454 22.88 16.57 -16.98
N ILE A 455 22.25 17.34 -16.08
CA ILE A 455 21.04 16.94 -15.33
C ILE A 455 19.81 17.67 -15.86
N ALA A 456 19.84 19.01 -15.89
CA ALA A 456 18.72 19.84 -16.33
C ALA A 456 19.15 20.86 -17.39
N GLY A 457 18.38 21.02 -18.47
CA GLY A 457 18.66 22.04 -19.48
C GLY A 457 18.51 23.46 -18.89
N SER A 458 17.38 23.71 -18.25
CA SER A 458 17.06 24.96 -17.56
C SER A 458 16.55 24.70 -16.14
N ASN A 459 16.90 25.55 -15.18
CA ASN A 459 16.40 25.51 -13.81
C ASN A 459 15.88 26.91 -13.43
N THR A 460 14.55 27.11 -13.48
CA THR A 460 13.93 28.45 -13.39
C THR A 460 13.35 28.78 -12.02
N ARG A 461 12.82 27.77 -11.32
CA ARG A 461 12.29 27.88 -9.94
C ARG A 461 12.57 26.64 -9.10
N GLY A 462 13.32 25.71 -9.67
CA GLY A 462 13.54 24.38 -9.11
C GLY A 462 14.79 24.29 -8.24
N PHE A 463 14.81 23.25 -7.42
CA PHE A 463 15.90 22.93 -6.53
C PHE A 463 16.62 21.66 -7.00
N LEU A 464 17.92 21.78 -7.27
CA LEU A 464 18.84 20.66 -7.47
C LEU A 464 19.71 20.51 -6.20
N ILE A 465 19.20 19.71 -5.25
CA ILE A 465 19.76 19.59 -3.90
C ILE A 465 20.46 18.25 -3.73
N GLY A 466 21.75 18.26 -3.38
CA GLY A 466 22.41 17.22 -2.59
C GLY A 466 22.40 17.65 -1.12
N ASP A 467 21.94 16.79 -0.21
CA ASP A 467 21.83 17.14 1.20
C ASP A 467 23.21 17.47 1.81
N PHE A 468 23.28 18.58 2.55
CA PHE A 468 24.48 19.08 3.21
C PHE A 468 24.45 18.69 4.69
N GLY A 469 25.44 17.90 5.12
CA GLY A 469 25.66 17.55 6.52
C GLY A 469 27.01 16.84 6.70
N PHE A 470 28.02 17.56 7.17
CA PHE A 470 29.40 17.08 7.31
C PHE A 470 29.57 16.13 8.51
N THR A 471 30.27 15.00 8.35
CA THR A 471 31.36 14.57 9.25
C THR A 471 32.25 13.49 8.62
N ALA A 472 33.55 13.79 8.54
CA ALA A 472 34.72 12.91 8.64
C ALA A 472 35.01 11.79 7.60
N THR A 473 36.17 12.01 6.94
CA THR A 473 37.22 11.05 6.50
C THR A 473 36.88 9.90 5.54
N ASN A 474 37.38 10.06 4.31
CA ASN A 474 37.54 9.04 3.27
C ASN A 474 36.24 8.38 2.76
N GLY A 475 35.40 9.20 2.13
CA GLY A 475 34.35 8.77 1.20
C GLY A 475 33.91 9.96 0.35
N THR A 476 34.10 9.90 -0.96
CA THR A 476 33.56 10.87 -1.92
C THR A 476 32.05 10.67 -2.13
N VAL A 477 31.36 11.73 -2.62
CA VAL A 477 30.04 11.77 -3.34
C VAL A 477 28.90 12.40 -2.44
N THR A 478 28.38 13.58 -2.84
CA THR A 478 27.06 14.22 -2.46
C THR A 478 26.38 14.85 -3.72
N ASP A 479 25.18 14.37 -4.12
CA ASP A 479 25.12 13.64 -5.41
C ASP A 479 23.94 13.86 -6.36
N CYS A 480 24.00 14.91 -7.18
CA CYS A 480 23.70 14.70 -8.60
C CYS A 480 25.03 14.66 -9.35
N THR A 481 25.25 13.59 -10.12
CA THR A 481 26.55 13.34 -10.75
C THR A 481 26.38 12.98 -12.21
N VAL A 482 27.20 13.59 -13.05
CA VAL A 482 27.28 13.28 -14.48
C VAL A 482 28.67 12.75 -14.78
N THR A 483 28.74 11.57 -15.40
CA THR A 483 30.00 10.88 -15.69
C THR A 483 30.05 10.36 -17.12
N GLY A 484 31.27 10.13 -17.62
CA GLY A 484 31.53 9.57 -18.95
C GLY A 484 32.22 10.55 -19.89
N SER A 485 32.62 10.05 -21.07
CA SER A 485 33.33 10.82 -22.11
C SER A 485 32.40 11.60 -23.04
N GLY A 486 31.09 11.59 -22.78
CA GLY A 486 30.08 12.25 -23.60
C GLY A 486 30.21 13.76 -23.60
N THR A 487 29.47 14.41 -24.50
CA THR A 487 29.56 15.86 -24.72
C THR A 487 28.25 16.56 -24.39
N ILE A 488 28.34 17.70 -23.70
CA ILE A 488 27.22 18.62 -23.49
C ILE A 488 27.43 19.83 -24.40
N THR A 489 26.45 20.14 -25.26
CA THR A 489 26.58 21.19 -26.28
C THR A 489 25.38 22.11 -26.34
N ALA A 490 25.60 23.41 -26.13
CA ALA A 490 24.61 24.43 -26.49
C ALA A 490 25.08 25.21 -27.72
N THR A 491 24.24 25.29 -28.75
CA THR A 491 24.54 26.04 -29.97
C THR A 491 23.42 27.00 -30.31
N LEU A 492 23.76 28.27 -30.46
CA LEU A 492 22.84 29.29 -30.96
C LEU A 492 23.38 29.88 -32.26
N THR A 493 22.55 29.87 -33.29
CA THR A 493 22.87 30.47 -34.60
C THR A 493 21.87 31.60 -34.86
N ALA A 494 22.38 32.82 -35.10
CA ALA A 494 21.55 33.99 -35.34
C ALA A 494 21.58 34.38 -36.82
N SER A 495 20.41 34.62 -37.44
CA SER A 495 20.31 35.04 -38.85
C SER A 495 20.57 36.54 -39.06
N SER A 496 20.51 37.36 -38.00
CA SER A 496 20.93 38.77 -38.01
C SER A 496 21.29 39.27 -36.60
N PRO A 497 22.23 40.23 -36.48
CA PRO A 497 22.46 40.98 -35.24
C PRO A 497 21.31 41.99 -35.05
N GLY A 498 20.14 41.52 -34.60
CA GLY A 498 19.02 42.39 -34.22
C GLY A 498 19.30 43.12 -32.90
N GLU A 499 18.93 44.40 -32.83
CA GLU A 499 19.50 45.41 -31.93
C GLU A 499 18.95 45.42 -30.47
N TYR A 500 17.98 44.58 -30.09
CA TYR A 500 17.36 44.69 -28.74
C TYR A 500 16.93 43.39 -28.05
N ALA A 501 17.42 42.21 -28.46
CA ALA A 501 16.98 40.95 -27.87
C ALA A 501 18.14 40.05 -27.42
N THR A 502 18.16 39.66 -26.13
CA THR A 502 19.20 38.83 -25.52
C THR A 502 19.25 37.43 -26.16
N LYS A 503 20.43 36.99 -26.61
CA LYS A 503 20.66 35.68 -27.24
C LYS A 503 21.72 34.90 -26.44
N ILE A 504 21.37 33.73 -25.90
CA ILE A 504 22.23 32.97 -24.97
C ILE A 504 22.41 31.53 -25.45
N ALA A 505 23.65 31.07 -25.57
CA ALA A 505 23.97 29.63 -25.63
C ALA A 505 24.65 29.22 -24.33
N ALA A 506 24.02 28.36 -23.52
CA ALA A 506 24.53 27.99 -22.19
C ALA A 506 24.65 26.46 -22.05
N ALA A 507 25.87 25.97 -21.84
CA ALA A 507 26.16 24.57 -21.60
C ALA A 507 26.73 24.39 -20.19
N GLY A 508 26.12 23.52 -19.37
CA GLY A 508 26.58 23.29 -18.01
C GLY A 508 26.69 21.82 -17.65
N GLY A 509 27.67 21.48 -16.81
CA GLY A 509 27.87 20.09 -16.39
C GLY A 509 26.68 19.52 -15.61
N LEU A 510 25.99 20.36 -14.83
CA LEU A 510 24.74 20.02 -14.13
C LEU A 510 23.55 20.75 -14.76
N VAL A 511 23.64 22.07 -14.88
CA VAL A 511 22.55 22.94 -15.39
C VAL A 511 23.04 23.85 -16.50
N GLY A 512 22.34 23.87 -17.64
CA GLY A 512 22.63 24.80 -18.73
C GLY A 512 22.35 26.26 -18.34
N TYR A 513 21.09 26.56 -18.05
CA TYR A 513 20.62 27.90 -17.66
C TYR A 513 19.99 27.85 -16.25
N ASN A 514 20.52 28.61 -15.28
CA ASN A 514 19.96 28.73 -13.93
C ASN A 514 19.43 30.15 -13.68
N ASP A 515 18.18 30.25 -13.23
CA ASP A 515 17.54 31.52 -12.89
C ASP A 515 17.87 31.94 -11.45
N SER A 516 17.50 33.17 -11.05
CA SER A 516 17.91 33.77 -9.76
C SER A 516 17.47 32.98 -8.52
N ASP A 517 16.39 32.22 -8.66
CA ASP A 517 15.73 31.50 -7.56
C ASP A 517 16.11 30.01 -7.50
N GLY A 518 16.96 29.53 -8.42
CA GLY A 518 17.34 28.13 -8.53
C GLY A 518 18.61 27.77 -7.76
N ALA A 519 18.58 26.71 -6.95
CA ALA A 519 19.76 26.19 -6.23
C ALA A 519 20.37 24.97 -6.95
N VAL A 520 21.69 24.92 -7.08
CA VAL A 520 22.42 23.84 -7.77
C VAL A 520 23.60 23.35 -6.94
N SER A 521 23.67 22.03 -6.73
CA SER A 521 24.79 21.35 -6.07
C SER A 521 25.05 19.99 -6.72
N GLY A 522 26.31 19.52 -6.71
CA GLY A 522 26.71 18.27 -7.36
C GLY A 522 28.09 18.34 -8.03
N THR A 523 28.44 17.30 -8.79
CA THR A 523 29.74 17.16 -9.47
C THR A 523 29.60 16.72 -10.92
N TYR A 524 30.53 17.15 -11.76
CA TYR A 524 30.59 16.83 -13.18
C TYR A 524 32.03 16.48 -13.57
N SER A 525 32.19 15.48 -14.43
CA SER A 525 33.46 15.13 -15.08
C SER A 525 33.19 14.80 -16.55
N GLY A 526 33.76 15.58 -17.48
CA GLY A 526 33.57 15.41 -18.93
C GLY A 526 33.92 16.67 -19.72
N THR A 527 33.53 16.71 -21.00
CA THR A 527 33.75 17.86 -21.90
C THR A 527 32.47 18.67 -22.11
N ILE A 528 32.56 19.99 -21.91
CA ILE A 528 31.44 20.93 -22.08
C ILE A 528 31.81 21.95 -23.16
N THR A 529 30.88 22.18 -24.09
CA THR A 529 31.08 23.14 -25.18
C THR A 529 29.85 24.03 -25.35
N ALA A 530 30.04 25.34 -25.44
CA ALA A 530 28.99 26.29 -25.84
C ALA A 530 29.46 27.11 -27.05
N GLN A 531 28.57 27.34 -28.01
CA GLN A 531 28.90 28.03 -29.26
C GLN A 531 27.81 29.01 -29.68
N TYR A 532 28.23 30.24 -30.03
CA TYR A 532 27.38 31.28 -30.62
C TYR A 532 27.93 31.64 -32.01
N ASN A 533 27.13 31.43 -33.05
CA ASN A 533 27.50 31.72 -34.44
C ASN A 533 26.76 32.99 -34.92
N GLY A 534 27.30 34.16 -34.58
CA GLY A 534 26.74 35.47 -34.92
C GLY A 534 27.67 36.69 -34.71
N GLY A 535 28.98 36.48 -34.56
CA GLY A 535 29.99 37.55 -34.53
C GLY A 535 30.25 38.26 -33.18
N GLY A 536 29.66 37.80 -32.06
CA GLY A 536 29.91 38.33 -30.72
C GLY A 536 31.02 37.58 -29.95
N PRO A 537 31.56 38.16 -28.85
CA PRO A 537 32.61 37.53 -28.04
C PRO A 537 32.12 36.22 -27.41
N VAL A 538 32.95 35.18 -27.52
CA VAL A 538 32.77 33.87 -26.87
C VAL A 538 33.53 33.92 -25.54
N SER A 539 32.82 33.80 -24.41
CA SER A 539 33.44 33.73 -23.08
C SER A 539 33.14 32.38 -22.44
N ALA A 540 34.07 31.44 -22.57
CA ALA A 540 34.07 30.22 -21.76
C ALA A 540 34.68 30.57 -20.40
N THR A 541 33.86 30.70 -19.37
CA THR A 541 34.31 30.91 -17.99
C THR A 541 33.44 30.07 -17.07
N ASP A 542 34.05 29.37 -16.10
CA ASP A 542 33.30 28.72 -15.03
C ASP A 542 32.44 29.77 -14.31
N ASN A 543 31.12 29.66 -14.46
CA ASN A 543 30.13 30.43 -13.71
C ASN A 543 30.19 31.96 -13.92
N PRO A 544 29.80 32.49 -15.09
CA PRO A 544 29.70 33.93 -15.29
C PRO A 544 28.52 34.45 -14.45
N ILE A 545 28.84 34.96 -13.27
CA ILE A 545 27.94 35.75 -12.43
C ILE A 545 27.81 37.12 -13.12
N GLY A 546 26.65 37.44 -13.68
CA GLY A 546 26.46 38.73 -14.32
C GLY A 546 25.02 39.04 -14.73
N ASN A 547 24.61 40.28 -14.45
CA ASN A 547 23.37 40.85 -14.93
C ASN A 547 23.54 41.19 -16.42
N ILE A 548 23.01 40.36 -17.33
CA ILE A 548 23.10 40.66 -18.77
C ILE A 548 22.15 41.82 -19.09
N GLY A 549 22.69 43.03 -19.18
CA GLY A 549 21.98 44.17 -19.75
C GLY A 549 21.52 43.88 -21.19
N ALA A 550 20.40 44.47 -21.58
CA ALA A 550 19.84 44.34 -22.93
C ALA A 550 20.90 44.68 -24.00
N GLY A 551 21.29 43.68 -24.82
CA GLY A 551 22.20 43.89 -25.96
C GLY A 551 23.35 42.89 -26.16
N ASN A 552 23.65 42.00 -25.19
CA ASN A 552 24.82 41.13 -25.30
C ASN A 552 24.49 39.72 -25.82
N ASN A 553 25.08 39.36 -26.97
CA ASN A 553 25.02 38.03 -27.60
C ASN A 553 26.20 37.16 -27.12
N CYS A 554 25.95 36.09 -26.36
CA CYS A 554 27.03 35.37 -25.66
C CYS A 554 26.86 33.84 -25.65
N ALA A 555 28.00 33.14 -25.56
CA ALA A 555 28.08 31.69 -25.29
C ALA A 555 28.80 31.45 -23.95
N TYR A 556 28.23 30.59 -23.10
CA TYR A 556 28.72 30.29 -21.76
C TYR A 556 28.82 28.77 -21.53
N ALA A 557 29.97 28.34 -21.01
CA ALA A 557 30.23 26.95 -20.65
C ALA A 557 30.79 26.89 -19.23
N GLY A 558 30.23 26.05 -18.36
CA GLY A 558 30.68 25.90 -16.98
C GLY A 558 30.56 24.48 -16.44
N THR A 559 31.54 24.06 -15.65
CA THR A 559 31.59 22.68 -15.10
C THR A 559 30.39 22.32 -14.21
N LYS A 560 29.70 23.31 -13.63
CA LYS A 560 28.45 23.10 -12.87
C LYS A 560 27.26 23.79 -13.53
N ILE A 561 27.32 25.12 -13.66
CA ILE A 561 26.29 25.95 -14.24
C ILE A 561 26.85 26.62 -15.50
N GLY A 562 26.12 26.53 -16.62
CA GLY A 562 26.47 27.22 -17.85
C GLY A 562 26.25 28.73 -17.76
N TYR A 563 25.06 29.16 -17.35
CA TYR A 563 24.71 30.57 -17.15
C TYR A 563 23.84 30.79 -15.90
N GLN A 564 24.11 31.84 -15.12
CA GLN A 564 23.41 32.19 -13.88
C GLN A 564 22.80 33.60 -13.96
N VAL A 565 21.48 33.72 -13.73
CA VAL A 565 20.82 35.03 -13.55
C VAL A 565 21.10 35.57 -12.15
N THR A 566 21.45 36.85 -12.05
CA THR A 566 21.57 37.61 -10.80
C THR A 566 20.55 38.74 -10.78
N ASN A 567 19.82 38.91 -9.68
CA ASN A 567 18.97 40.08 -9.45
C ASN A 567 19.78 41.36 -9.24
#